data_AF-A0A1C5D3U6-F1
#
_entry.id   AF-A0A1C5D3U6-F1
#
_cell.length_a   1.000
_cell.length_b   1.000
_cell.length_c   1.000
_cell.angle_alpha   90.00
_cell.angle_beta   90.00
_cell.angle_gamma   90.00
#
_symmetry.space_group_name_H-M   'P 1'
#
loop_
_entity.id
_entity.type
_entity.pdbx_description
1 polymer ?
#
loop_
_entity_poly.entity_id
_entity_poly.type
_entity_poly.pdbx_seq_one_letter_code
_entity_poly.pdbx_strand_id
1 'polypeptide(L)'
;MQLAVLDAGAKDLRARLGHRDMALLGSVVRLHRELPYGPGAVTVAGYFDDRDGRRARRVRMSLDERDYGKAAEAHRRGDEVIVRGDVTAQSGVAGMENIVSFTVHHVSE
;
A
#
# COMPACT_ATOMS: atom_id res chain seq x y z
N MET A 1 8.95 -18.43 22.24
CA MET A 1 7.75 -17.60 22.47
C MET A 1 7.82 -16.39 21.55
N GLN A 2 7.09 -16.35 20.43
CA GLN A 2 7.08 -15.17 19.56
C GLN A 2 5.74 -15.09 18.80
N LEU A 3 4.68 -14.66 19.49
CA LEU A 3 3.34 -14.48 18.91
C LEU A 3 2.64 -13.17 19.36
N ALA A 4 3.32 -12.28 20.08
CA ALA A 4 2.68 -11.09 20.66
C ALA A 4 2.65 -9.84 19.76
N VAL A 5 3.30 -9.85 18.59
CA VAL A 5 3.44 -8.64 17.75
C VAL A 5 2.36 -8.55 16.65
N LEU A 6 1.65 -9.64 16.36
CA LEU A 6 0.60 -9.69 15.33
C LEU A 6 -0.76 -9.13 15.82
N ASP A 7 -1.03 -9.16 17.12
CA ASP A 7 -2.37 -8.89 17.63
C ASP A 7 -2.71 -7.38 17.66
N ALA A 8 -1.72 -6.54 18.01
CA ALA A 8 -1.90 -5.09 18.01
C ALA A 8 -2.09 -4.51 16.58
N GLY A 9 -1.45 -5.12 15.57
CA GLY A 9 -1.64 -4.75 14.17
C GLY A 9 -2.99 -5.19 13.62
N ALA A 10 -3.44 -6.39 13.99
CA ALA A 10 -4.72 -6.94 13.54
C ALA A 10 -5.93 -6.24 14.18
N LYS A 11 -5.84 -5.82 15.44
CA LYS A 11 -6.95 -5.12 16.13
C LYS A 11 -7.19 -3.71 15.57
N ASP A 12 -6.12 -2.96 15.29
CA ASP A 12 -6.22 -1.64 14.68
C ASP A 12 -6.64 -1.73 13.20
N LEU A 13 -6.18 -2.75 12.46
CA LEU A 13 -6.65 -2.98 11.09
C LEU A 13 -8.15 -3.31 11.05
N ARG A 14 -8.67 -4.08 12.03
CA ARG A 14 -10.11 -4.32 12.16
C ARG A 14 -10.91 -3.06 12.48
N ALA A 15 -10.34 -2.10 13.19
CA ALA A 15 -10.99 -0.79 13.41
C ALA A 15 -11.06 0.05 12.11
N ARG A 16 -10.15 -0.19 11.16
CA ARG A 16 -10.07 0.52 9.87
C ARG A 16 -10.73 -0.22 8.69
N LEU A 17 -11.11 -1.49 8.88
CA LEU A 17 -11.84 -2.28 7.89
C LEU A 17 -13.13 -1.56 7.48
N GLY A 18 -13.28 -1.30 6.19
CA GLY A 18 -14.46 -0.61 5.63
C GLY A 18 -14.33 0.90 5.49
N HIS A 19 -13.17 1.50 5.82
CA HIS A 19 -12.90 2.89 5.49
C HIS A 19 -12.58 2.99 3.99
N ARG A 20 -13.41 3.77 3.30
CA ARG A 20 -13.31 4.01 1.87
C ARG A 20 -12.46 5.25 1.61
N ASP A 21 -11.82 5.28 0.44
CA ASP A 21 -11.04 6.44 -0.04
C ASP A 21 -9.93 6.89 0.95
N MET A 22 -9.22 5.91 1.50
CA MET A 22 -8.07 6.15 2.37
C MET A 22 -6.83 6.47 1.55
N ALA A 23 -6.05 7.47 1.99
CA ALA A 23 -4.76 7.81 1.38
C ALA A 23 -3.59 7.13 2.13
N LEU A 24 -2.78 6.38 1.40
CA LEU A 24 -1.53 5.77 1.84
C LEU A 24 -0.35 6.52 1.22
N LEU A 25 0.55 7.04 2.05
CA LEU A 25 1.78 7.70 1.64
C LEU A 25 2.98 6.82 2.00
N GLY A 26 3.89 6.60 1.05
CA GLY A 26 5.14 5.88 1.32
C GLY A 26 5.90 5.47 0.07
N SER A 27 6.72 4.44 0.16
CA SER A 27 7.58 3.99 -0.94
C SER A 27 7.20 2.58 -1.39
N VAL A 28 7.32 2.32 -2.69
CA VAL A 28 7.17 0.97 -3.23
C VAL A 28 8.36 0.13 -2.78
N VAL A 29 8.10 -0.99 -2.12
CA VAL A 29 9.15 -1.90 -1.59
C VAL A 29 9.13 -3.27 -2.23
N ARG A 30 8.05 -3.62 -2.96
CA ARG A 30 7.95 -4.88 -3.68
C ARG A 30 7.04 -4.73 -4.89
N LEU A 31 7.44 -5.36 -5.98
CA LEU A 31 6.68 -5.50 -7.22
C LEU A 31 6.63 -6.99 -7.57
N HIS A 32 5.46 -7.46 -8.00
CA HIS A 32 5.28 -8.82 -8.46
C HIS A 32 4.20 -8.88 -9.53
N ARG A 33 4.52 -9.50 -10.67
CA ARG A 33 3.59 -9.71 -11.78
C ARG A 33 3.78 -11.12 -12.30
N GLU A 34 2.68 -11.85 -12.48
CA GLU A 34 2.71 -13.23 -12.99
C GLU A 34 2.82 -13.28 -14.51
N LEU A 35 2.21 -12.31 -15.20
CA LEU A 35 2.21 -12.20 -16.66
C LEU A 35 2.97 -10.95 -17.15
N PRO A 36 3.47 -10.93 -18.39
CA PRO A 36 4.13 -9.75 -18.95
C PRO A 36 3.18 -8.55 -19.18
N TYR A 37 1.86 -8.79 -19.19
CA TYR A 37 0.80 -7.80 -19.43
C TYR A 37 -0.34 -7.98 -18.42
N GLY A 38 -1.17 -6.94 -18.20
CA GLY A 38 -2.27 -6.95 -17.21
C GLY A 38 -1.88 -6.54 -15.77
N PRO A 39 -2.76 -6.77 -14.79
CA PRO A 39 -2.56 -6.28 -13.42
C PRO A 39 -1.31 -6.83 -12.74
N GLY A 40 -0.72 -6.05 -11.83
CA GLY A 40 0.44 -6.45 -11.05
C GLY A 40 0.26 -6.13 -9.57
N ALA A 41 0.80 -7.00 -8.72
CA ALA A 41 0.78 -6.82 -7.28
C ALA A 41 1.94 -5.93 -6.84
N VAL A 42 1.62 -4.92 -6.03
CA VAL A 42 2.56 -3.95 -5.48
C VAL A 42 2.45 -3.96 -3.96
N THR A 43 3.57 -3.77 -3.27
CA THR A 43 3.59 -3.49 -1.84
C THR A 43 4.22 -2.14 -1.59
N VAL A 44 3.47 -1.28 -0.92
CA VAL A 44 3.91 0.03 -0.46
C VAL A 44 4.18 -0.05 1.04
N ALA A 45 5.35 0.42 1.47
CA ALA A 45 5.66 0.62 2.88
C ALA A 45 5.43 2.11 3.20
N GLY A 46 4.47 2.39 4.07
CA GLY A 46 4.00 3.74 4.28
C GLY A 46 3.04 3.87 5.45
N TYR A 47 2.44 5.04 5.61
CA TYR A 47 1.43 5.31 6.62
C TYR A 47 0.19 5.92 5.98
N PHE A 48 -0.96 5.72 6.63
CA PHE A 48 -2.21 6.35 6.20
C PHE A 48 -2.28 7.79 6.72
N ASP A 49 -2.81 8.70 5.91
CA ASP A 49 -2.93 10.12 6.25
C ASP A 49 -3.95 10.39 7.38
N ASP A 50 -4.94 9.50 7.54
CA ASP A 50 -5.95 9.63 8.58
C ASP A 50 -5.41 9.22 9.98
N ARG A 51 -5.81 10.05 10.93
CA ARG A 51 -5.40 10.17 12.32
C ARG A 51 -5.37 8.82 13.05
N ASP A 52 -4.17 8.36 13.36
CA ASP A 52 -3.74 7.85 14.67
C ASP A 52 -2.42 7.12 14.49
N GLY A 53 -1.34 7.84 14.77
CA GLY A 53 0.04 7.36 14.70
C GLY A 53 0.50 7.11 13.27
N ARG A 54 1.55 7.80 12.84
CA ARG A 54 2.32 7.54 11.60
C ARG A 54 3.05 6.20 11.66
N ARG A 55 2.33 5.11 11.95
CA ARG A 55 2.90 3.79 12.10
C ARG A 55 3.05 3.21 10.71
N ALA A 56 4.29 3.11 10.27
CA ALA A 56 4.62 2.50 8.99
C ALA A 56 4.07 1.06 8.91
N ARG A 57 3.42 0.75 7.79
CA ARG A 57 2.84 -0.56 7.47
C ARG A 57 3.16 -0.92 6.03
N ARG A 58 3.24 -2.21 5.79
CA ARG A 58 3.31 -2.76 4.44
C ARG A 58 1.89 -3.06 3.99
N VAL A 59 1.46 -2.41 2.91
CA VAL A 59 0.13 -2.55 2.34
C VAL A 59 0.28 -3.15 0.95
N ARG A 60 -0.40 -4.27 0.71
CA ARG A 60 -0.41 -4.93 -0.61
C ARG A 60 -1.63 -4.46 -1.40
N MET A 61 -1.45 -4.23 -2.69
CA MET A 61 -2.51 -3.86 -3.62
C MET A 61 -2.26 -4.47 -5.00
N SER A 62 -3.31 -4.56 -5.80
CA SER A 62 -3.21 -4.84 -7.23
C SER A 62 -3.42 -3.55 -8.00
N LEU A 63 -2.48 -3.22 -8.90
CA LEU A 63 -2.59 -2.09 -9.81
C LEU A 63 -2.85 -2.58 -11.22
N ASP A 64 -3.52 -1.76 -12.02
CA ASP A 64 -3.58 -1.98 -13.45
C ASP A 64 -2.19 -1.84 -14.10
N GLU A 65 -2.10 -2.12 -15.39
CA GLU A 65 -0.83 -2.06 -16.11
C GLU A 65 -0.19 -0.66 -16.10
N ARG A 66 -1.00 0.40 -16.20
CA ARG A 66 -0.51 1.78 -16.27
C ARG A 66 0.09 2.20 -14.94
N ASP A 67 -0.62 1.98 -13.85
CA ASP A 67 -0.20 2.36 -12.51
C ASP A 67 0.91 1.42 -11.98
N TYR A 68 0.90 0.15 -12.38
CA TYR A 68 2.02 -0.75 -12.13
C TYR A 68 3.32 -0.24 -12.77
N GLY A 69 3.26 0.28 -14.00
CA GLY A 69 4.40 0.91 -14.67
C GLY A 69 4.96 2.09 -13.88
N LYS A 70 4.09 2.98 -13.38
CA LYS A 70 4.48 4.10 -12.51
C LYS A 70 5.11 3.62 -11.21
N ALA A 71 4.52 2.61 -10.57
CA ALA A 71 5.05 2.02 -9.34
C ALA A 71 6.45 1.43 -9.54
N ALA A 72 6.67 0.78 -10.69
CA ALA A 72 7.97 0.25 -11.06
C ALA A 72 9.02 1.34 -11.26
N GLU A 73 8.63 2.46 -11.86
CA GLU A 73 9.51 3.61 -12.01
C GLU A 73 9.82 4.28 -10.67
N ALA A 74 8.81 4.54 -9.83
CA ALA A 74 8.99 5.10 -8.50
C ALA A 74 9.91 4.23 -7.63
N HIS A 75 9.73 2.90 -7.67
CA HIS A 75 10.61 1.97 -6.98
C HIS A 75 12.08 2.07 -7.42
N ARG A 76 12.34 2.22 -8.72
CA ARG A 76 13.71 2.36 -9.26
C ARG A 76 14.35 3.69 -8.87
N ARG A 77 13.57 4.76 -8.82
CA ARG A 77 14.04 6.11 -8.50
C ARG A 77 14.11 6.39 -7.00
N GLY A 78 13.46 5.58 -6.18
CA GLY A 78 13.31 5.84 -4.75
C GLY A 78 12.25 6.91 -4.44
N ASP A 79 11.34 7.17 -5.39
CA ASP A 79 10.27 8.17 -5.22
C ASP A 79 9.23 7.70 -4.20
N GLU A 80 8.57 8.68 -3.58
CA GLU A 80 7.38 8.42 -2.79
C GLU A 80 6.14 8.29 -3.68
N VAL A 81 5.12 7.61 -3.17
CA VAL A 81 3.84 7.41 -3.84
C VAL A 81 2.71 7.71 -2.88
N ILE A 82 1.63 8.26 -3.44
CA ILE A 82 0.35 8.42 -2.77
C ILE A 82 -0.66 7.53 -3.46
N VAL A 83 -1.25 6.61 -2.70
CA VAL A 83 -2.25 5.67 -3.18
C VAL A 83 -3.56 5.94 -2.47
N ARG A 84 -4.66 6.03 -3.22
CA ARG A 84 -6.00 6.13 -2.65
C ARG A 84 -6.84 4.91 -3.02
N GLY A 85 -7.56 4.37 -2.05
CA GLY A 85 -8.43 3.22 -2.23
C GLY A 85 -9.07 2.76 -0.93
N ASP A 86 -9.69 1.59 -0.98
CA ASP A 86 -10.38 1.00 0.16
C ASP A 86 -9.44 0.07 0.92
N VAL A 87 -9.33 0.26 2.23
CA VAL A 87 -8.46 -0.57 3.08
C VAL A 87 -9.15 -1.88 3.42
N THR A 88 -8.48 -3.00 3.11
CA THR A 88 -8.94 -4.35 3.43
C THR A 88 -7.96 -5.05 4.37
N ALA A 89 -8.45 -6.06 5.08
CA ALA A 89 -7.62 -6.93 5.90
C ALA A 89 -7.64 -8.32 5.28
N GLN A 90 -6.69 -8.59 4.39
CA GLN A 90 -6.60 -9.88 3.74
C GLN A 90 -5.63 -10.77 4.54
N SER A 91 -6.14 -11.85 5.12
CA SER A 91 -5.34 -12.87 5.83
C SER A 91 -4.42 -12.30 6.93
N GLY A 92 -4.88 -11.28 7.67
CA GLY A 92 -4.11 -10.65 8.76
C GLY A 92 -3.05 -9.63 8.29
N VAL A 93 -2.97 -9.35 6.99
CA VAL A 93 -2.11 -8.32 6.39
C VAL A 93 -2.98 -7.18 5.88
N ALA A 94 -2.46 -5.94 5.97
CA ALA A 94 -3.13 -4.78 5.40
C ALA A 94 -3.10 -4.86 3.86
N GLY A 95 -4.29 -4.82 3.26
CA GLY A 95 -4.51 -4.74 1.83
C GLY A 95 -5.13 -3.39 1.45
N MET A 96 -5.04 -3.06 0.18
CA MET A 96 -5.83 -1.99 -0.41
C MET A 96 -6.41 -2.46 -1.75
N GLU A 97 -7.69 -2.21 -1.92
CA GLU A 97 -8.49 -2.58 -3.08
C GLU A 97 -9.22 -1.35 -3.63
N ASN A 98 -9.89 -1.50 -4.77
CA ASN A 98 -10.61 -0.40 -5.44
C ASN A 98 -9.76 0.86 -5.56
N ILE A 99 -8.53 0.71 -6.05
CA ILE A 99 -7.58 1.83 -6.16
C ILE A 99 -8.16 2.88 -7.09
N VAL A 100 -8.42 4.08 -6.55
CA VAL A 100 -8.99 5.21 -7.29
C VAL A 100 -7.91 6.11 -7.86
N SER A 101 -6.73 6.16 -7.23
CA SER A 101 -5.60 6.93 -7.74
C SER A 101 -4.26 6.38 -7.25
N PHE A 102 -3.28 6.38 -8.15
CA PHE A 102 -1.87 6.15 -7.85
C PHE A 102 -1.03 7.30 -8.41
N THR A 103 -0.41 8.07 -7.52
CA THR A 103 0.39 9.25 -7.86
C THR A 103 1.82 9.09 -7.36
N VAL A 104 2.80 9.40 -8.20
CA VAL A 104 4.20 9.43 -7.83
C VAL A 104 4.56 10.84 -7.40
N HIS A 105 5.19 10.97 -6.24
CA HIS A 105 5.78 12.19 -5.72
C HIS A 105 7.29 12.06 -5.79
N HIS A 106 7.88 12.80 -6.74
CA HIS A 106 9.32 12.88 -6.86
C HIS A 106 9.88 13.60 -5.64
N VAL A 107 10.73 12.90 -4.88
CA VAL A 107 11.51 13.53 -3.82
C VAL A 107 12.74 14.12 -4.51
N SER A 108 12.59 15.33 -5.06
CA SER A 108 13.74 16.09 -5.55
C SER A 108 14.56 16.56 -4.35
N GLU A 109 15.82 16.13 -4.27
CA GLU A 109 16.86 16.82 -3.46
C GLU A 109 17.14 18.22 -3.98
#